data_AF-G3RNP2-F1
#
_entry.id   AF-G3RNP2-F1
#
_cell.length_a   1.000
_cell.length_b   1.000
_cell.length_c   1.000
_cell.angle_alpha   90.00
_cell.angle_beta   90.00
_cell.angle_gamma   90.00
#
_symmetry.space_group_name_H-M   'P 1'
#
loop_
_entity.id
_entity.type
_entity.pdbx_description
1 polymer ?
#
loop_
_entity_poly.entity_id
_entity_poly.type
_entity_poly.pdbx_seq_one_letter_code
_entity_poly.pdbx_strand_id
1 'polypeptide(L)'
;HLTMQPEISQKADNMSMVNPTVFFDIAVDGEPLGRVSFELFADKVPKTAENFRALSTGEKGFGYKGSCFHRIIPGFMCQGGDFTRHNGTGGKSPLGEI
;
A
#
# COMPACT_ATOMS: atom_id res chain seq x y z
N HIS A 1 12.32 4.63 6.33
CA HIS A 1 12.15 3.16 6.50
C HIS A 1 10.70 2.90 6.90
N LEU A 2 9.90 2.22 6.07
CA LEU A 2 8.45 2.03 6.30
C LEU A 2 8.20 0.80 7.17
N THR A 3 7.43 0.95 8.24
CA THR A 3 6.98 -0.16 9.10
C THR A 3 5.45 -0.25 8.99
N MET A 4 4.88 -1.46 8.86
CA MET A 4 3.45 -1.64 8.50
C MET A 4 2.84 -2.83 9.25
N GLN A 5 1.59 -2.69 9.68
CA GLN A 5 0.73 -3.74 10.25
C GLN A 5 -0.71 -3.53 9.75
N PRO A 6 -1.50 -4.59 9.47
CA PRO A 6 -2.92 -4.44 9.17
C PRO A 6 -3.77 -4.38 10.45
N GLU A 7 -4.77 -3.49 10.48
CA GLU A 7 -5.92 -3.61 11.38
C GLU A 7 -7.14 -4.03 10.55
N ILE A 8 -7.72 -5.20 10.87
CA ILE A 8 -9.01 -5.63 10.34
C ILE A 8 -10.00 -5.51 11.50
N SER A 9 -10.88 -4.50 11.47
CA SER A 9 -11.99 -4.37 12.42
C SER A 9 -13.19 -5.23 11.97
N GLN A 10 -13.90 -5.79 12.94
CA GLN A 10 -14.65 -7.06 12.90
C GLN A 10 -16.00 -7.11 12.15
N LYS A 11 -16.34 -8.39 11.87
CA LYS A 11 -17.64 -9.11 11.89
C LYS A 11 -18.64 -8.94 10.74
N ALA A 12 -18.91 -10.10 10.13
CA ALA A 12 -19.90 -10.33 9.11
C ALA A 12 -21.32 -10.23 9.66
N ASP A 13 -22.15 -9.39 9.02
CA ASP A 13 -23.53 -9.69 8.61
C ASP A 13 -24.06 -8.48 7.80
N ASN A 14 -24.59 -8.75 6.60
CA ASN A 14 -25.17 -7.79 5.64
C ASN A 14 -24.32 -6.54 5.30
N MET A 15 -23.37 -6.64 4.35
CA MET A 15 -22.47 -5.51 4.06
C MET A 15 -22.61 -5.01 2.61
N SER A 16 -23.08 -3.78 2.45
CA SER A 16 -22.46 -2.87 1.49
C SER A 16 -20.95 -3.08 1.62
N MET A 17 -20.25 -3.53 0.56
CA MET A 17 -18.81 -3.81 0.65
C MET A 17 -18.10 -2.58 1.24
N VAL A 18 -17.73 -2.67 2.52
CA VAL A 18 -17.03 -1.59 3.19
C VAL A 18 -15.65 -1.55 2.56
N ASN A 19 -15.28 -0.39 2.04
CA ASN A 19 -13.99 -0.20 1.41
C ASN A 19 -12.86 -0.45 2.43
N PRO A 20 -11.93 -1.36 2.13
CA PRO A 20 -10.81 -1.63 3.03
C PRO A 20 -9.98 -0.37 3.26
N THR A 21 -9.48 -0.20 4.48
CA THR A 21 -8.51 0.84 4.80
C THR A 21 -7.15 0.22 5.07
N VAL A 22 -6.09 0.83 4.53
CA VAL A 22 -4.69 0.47 4.84
C VAL A 22 -3.92 1.74 5.23
N PHE A 23 -2.75 1.60 5.83
CA PHE A 23 -1.94 2.76 6.21
C PHE A 23 -0.45 2.51 6.02
N PHE A 24 0.29 3.60 5.82
CA PHE A 24 1.75 3.61 5.77
C PHE A 24 2.29 4.51 6.88
N ASP A 25 3.20 3.97 7.70
CA ASP A 25 4.03 4.79 8.58
C ASP A 25 5.26 5.25 7.80
N ILE A 26 5.34 6.55 7.55
CA ILE A 26 6.36 7.20 6.74
C ILE A 26 7.51 7.67 7.63
N ALA A 27 8.74 7.47 7.16
CA ALA A 27 9.95 7.95 7.82
C ALA A 27 10.97 8.45 6.81
N VAL A 28 11.66 9.55 7.14
CA VAL A 28 12.72 10.18 6.34
C VAL A 28 14.04 10.03 7.11
N ASP A 29 15.08 9.50 6.47
CA ASP A 29 16.38 9.23 7.10
C ASP A 29 16.32 8.41 8.41
N GLY A 30 15.29 7.56 8.53
CA GLY A 30 15.04 6.73 9.72
C GLY A 30 14.12 7.37 10.74
N GLU A 31 13.90 8.68 10.66
CA GLU A 31 13.05 9.43 11.59
C GLU A 31 11.57 9.35 11.18
N PRO A 32 10.66 8.96 12.10
CA PRO A 32 9.23 8.91 11.82
C PRO A 32 8.66 10.29 11.47
N LEU A 33 7.96 10.39 10.34
CA LEU A 33 7.29 11.61 9.89
C LEU A 33 5.78 11.58 10.18
N GLY A 34 5.18 10.40 10.19
CA GLY A 34 3.76 10.22 10.52
C GLY A 34 3.09 9.09 9.75
N ARG A 35 1.77 8.98 9.90
CA ARG A 35 0.94 7.95 9.28
C ARG A 35 0.05 8.53 8.19
N VAL A 36 0.01 7.86 7.04
CA VAL A 36 -0.95 8.13 5.96
C VAL A 36 -1.90 6.95 5.83
N SER A 37 -3.21 7.20 5.94
CA SER A 37 -4.25 6.19 5.76
C SER A 37 -4.91 6.32 4.39
N PHE A 38 -5.25 5.19 3.78
CA PHE A 38 -5.84 5.08 2.45
C PHE A 38 -7.11 4.24 2.52
N GLU A 39 -8.23 4.79 2.08
CA GLU A 39 -9.43 4.01 1.74
C GLU A 39 -9.29 3.45 0.32
N LEU A 40 -9.54 2.15 0.16
CA LEU A 40 -9.46 1.46 -1.13
C LEU A 40 -10.88 1.24 -1.65
N PHE A 41 -11.22 1.87 -2.78
CA PHE A 41 -12.53 1.76 -3.43
C PHE A 41 -12.78 0.38 -4.05
N ALA A 42 -12.88 -0.65 -3.22
CA ALA A 42 -13.12 -2.04 -3.62
C ALA A 42 -14.50 -2.23 -4.26
N ASP A 43 -15.47 -1.39 -3.90
CA ASP A 43 -16.78 -1.33 -4.54
C ASP A 43 -16.71 -0.91 -6.01
N LYS A 44 -15.68 -0.14 -6.40
CA LYS A 44 -15.46 0.32 -7.78
C LYS A 44 -14.42 -0.51 -8.53
N VAL A 45 -13.28 -0.80 -7.90
CA VAL A 45 -12.11 -1.40 -8.53
C VAL A 45 -11.59 -2.58 -7.70
N PRO A 46 -12.37 -3.66 -7.55
CA PRO A 46 -12.11 -4.73 -6.57
C PRO A 46 -10.74 -5.39 -6.75
N LYS A 47 -10.31 -5.65 -8.00
CA LYS A 47 -9.01 -6.28 -8.28
C LYS A 47 -7.84 -5.36 -7.92
N THR A 48 -7.94 -4.08 -8.23
CA THR A 48 -6.89 -3.09 -7.94
C THR A 48 -6.80 -2.83 -6.44
N ALA A 49 -7.95 -2.69 -5.77
CA ALA A 49 -8.01 -2.54 -4.32
C ALA A 49 -7.39 -3.75 -3.62
N GLU A 50 -7.71 -4.97 -4.05
CA GLU A 50 -7.15 -6.18 -3.47
C GLU A 50 -5.64 -6.31 -3.72
N ASN A 51 -5.16 -5.98 -4.92
CA ASN A 51 -3.72 -5.93 -5.21
C ASN A 51 -2.98 -4.97 -4.26
N PHE A 52 -3.51 -3.75 -4.09
CA PHE A 52 -2.89 -2.75 -3.22
C PHE A 52 -2.96 -3.17 -1.74
N ARG A 53 -4.09 -3.74 -1.30
CA ARG A 53 -4.25 -4.29 0.05
C ARG A 53 -3.20 -5.37 0.31
N ALA A 54 -3.10 -6.38 -0.55
CA ALA A 54 -2.18 -7.49 -0.40
C ALA A 54 -0.70 -7.06 -0.38
N LEU A 55 -0.32 -6.08 -1.22
CA LEU A 55 1.02 -5.49 -1.20
C LEU A 55 1.27 -4.66 0.07
N SER A 56 0.23 -4.03 0.62
CA SER A 56 0.34 -3.28 1.88
C SER A 56 0.50 -4.20 3.10
N THR A 57 -0.18 -5.35 3.12
CA THR A 57 -0.04 -6.33 4.21
C THR A 57 1.24 -7.17 4.10
N GLY A 58 1.75 -7.35 2.88
CA GLY A 58 2.89 -8.23 2.62
C GLY A 58 2.57 -9.72 2.79
N GLU A 59 1.29 -10.10 2.83
CA GLU A 59 0.84 -11.47 3.12
C GLU A 59 1.33 -12.53 2.11
N LYS A 60 1.83 -12.09 0.95
CA LYS A 60 2.42 -12.95 -0.09
C LYS A 60 3.95 -13.06 0.00
N GLY A 61 4.54 -12.60 1.11
CA GLY A 61 5.98 -12.63 1.36
C GLY A 61 6.77 -11.49 0.71
N PHE A 62 6.09 -10.56 0.03
CA PHE A 62 6.64 -9.32 -0.54
C PHE A 62 5.57 -8.23 -0.50
N GLY A 63 5.98 -6.96 -0.52
CA GLY A 63 5.06 -5.85 -0.41
C GLY A 63 5.75 -4.49 -0.28
N TYR A 64 4.99 -3.46 0.09
CA TYR A 64 5.47 -2.08 0.16
C TYR A 64 6.35 -1.77 1.37
N LYS A 65 6.33 -2.62 2.41
CA LYS A 65 7.17 -2.43 3.60
C LYS A 65 8.66 -2.36 3.20
N GLY A 66 9.35 -1.33 3.67
CA GLY A 66 10.75 -1.06 3.32
C GLY A 66 11.00 -0.42 1.94
N SER A 67 9.98 -0.28 1.09
CA SER A 67 10.11 0.47 -0.16
C SER A 67 10.21 1.99 0.08
N CYS A 68 10.61 2.75 -0.95
CA CYS A 68 10.76 4.20 -0.88
C CYS A 68 9.83 4.91 -1.89
N PHE A 69 9.58 6.20 -1.63
CA PHE A 69 9.11 7.12 -2.65
C PHE A 69 10.31 7.53 -3.51
N HIS A 70 10.53 6.84 -4.62
CA HIS A 70 11.71 7.05 -5.48
C HIS A 70 11.59 8.31 -6.36
N ARG A 71 10.40 8.91 -6.45
CA ARG A 71 10.18 10.15 -7.21
C ARG A 71 9.19 11.05 -6.47
N ILE A 72 9.63 12.26 -6.14
CA ILE A 72 8.83 13.29 -5.45
C ILE A 72 8.90 14.56 -6.29
N ILE A 73 7.75 15.09 -6.70
CA ILE A 73 7.64 16.34 -7.44
C ILE A 73 6.78 17.30 -6.62
N PRO A 74 7.38 18.36 -6.04
CA PRO A 74 6.64 19.36 -5.27
C PRO A 74 5.49 19.98 -6.07
N GLY A 75 4.33 20.13 -5.43
CA GLY A 75 3.12 20.64 -6.07
C GLY A 75 2.43 19.66 -7.03
N PHE A 76 2.91 18.42 -7.11
CA PHE A 76 2.30 17.41 -7.98
C PHE A 76 2.05 16.09 -7.26
N MET A 77 3.08 15.25 -7.05
CA MET A 77 2.88 13.89 -6.52
C MET A 77 4.14 13.24 -5.95
N CYS A 78 3.91 12.22 -5.13
CA CYS A 78 4.92 11.28 -4.65
C CYS A 78 4.64 9.89 -5.25
N GLN A 79 5.64 9.30 -5.91
CA GLN A 79 5.56 7.97 -6.50
C GLN A 79 6.46 7.00 -5.75
N GLY A 80 5.88 5.85 -5.37
CA GLY A 80 6.56 4.76 -4.70
C GLY A 80 6.12 3.41 -5.27
N GLY A 81 6.17 2.37 -4.45
CA GLY A 81 5.66 1.04 -4.81
C GLY A 81 6.63 0.14 -5.57
N ASP A 82 7.80 0.64 -5.96
CA ASP A 82 8.91 -0.19 -6.43
C ASP A 82 9.67 -0.75 -5.21
N PHE A 83 9.29 -1.96 -4.81
CA PHE A 83 9.89 -2.70 -3.71
C PHE A 83 10.97 -3.70 -4.14
N THR A 84 11.30 -3.79 -5.44
CA THR A 84 12.33 -4.73 -5.93
C THR A 84 13.60 -4.03 -6.38
N ARG A 85 13.50 -2.84 -6.99
CA ARG A 85 14.63 -2.08 -7.52
C ARG A 85 14.74 -0.66 -6.95
N HIS A 86 13.69 -0.17 -6.30
CA HIS A 86 13.64 1.13 -5.64
C HIS A 86 14.00 2.32 -6.54
N ASN A 87 13.79 2.19 -7.86
CA ASN A 87 14.16 3.22 -8.83
C ASN A 87 13.08 3.46 -9.91
N GLY A 88 11.94 2.78 -9.80
CA GLY A 88 10.80 2.91 -10.71
C GLY A 88 10.80 1.91 -11.88
N THR A 89 11.79 1.02 -11.97
CA THR A 89 11.85 -0.03 -13.03
C THR A 89 11.43 -1.41 -12.53
N GLY A 90 11.09 -1.53 -11.26
CA GLY A 90 10.69 -2.77 -10.60
C GLY A 90 9.23 -2.79 -10.14
N GLY A 91 8.97 -3.61 -9.13
CA GLY A 91 7.62 -3.94 -8.65
C GLY A 91 7.00 -5.14 -9.35
N LYS A 92 6.07 -5.81 -8.66
CA LYS A 92 5.25 -6.90 -9.20
C LYS A 92 3.90 -6.97 -8.50
N SER A 93 2.90 -7.51 -9.18
CA SER A 93 1.56 -7.76 -8.62
C SER A 93 1.50 -9.15 -7.98
N PRO A 94 0.84 -9.32 -6.81
CA PRO A 94 0.57 -10.63 -6.25
C PRO A 94 -0.47 -11.44 -7.04
N LEU A 95 -1.19 -10.81 -7.96
CA LEU A 95 -2.19 -11.45 -8.83
C LEU A 95 -1.57 -12.04 -10.11
N GLY A 96 -0.26 -11.88 -10.34
CA GLY A 96 0.43 -12.28 -11.57
C GLY A 96 0.77 -11.09 -12.49
N GLU A 97 1.40 -11.36 -13.64
CA GLU A 97 1.61 -10.35 -14.70
C GLU A 97 0.27 -9.94 -15.33
N ILE A 98 0.17 -8.66 -15.70
CA ILE A 98 -0.96 -8.10 -16.45
C ILE A 98 -0.69 -8.28 -17.94
#